data_AF-A0A920PD25-F1
#
_entry.id   AF-A0A920PD25-F1
#
_cell.length_a   1.000
_cell.length_b   1.000
_cell.length_c   1.000
_cell.angle_alpha   90.00
_cell.angle_beta   90.00
_cell.angle_gamma   90.00
#
_symmetry.space_group_name_H-M   'P 1'
#
loop_
_entity.id
_entity.type
_entity.pdbx_description
1 polymer ?
#
loop_
_entity_poly.entity_id
_entity_poly.type
_entity_poly.pdbx_seq_one_letter_code
_entity_poly.pdbx_strand_id
1 'polypeptide(L)'
;MECLFPLIHWGGLLGNILTPFVFIPLFGIRLSIYLIYGVLILFGVFVLAKYPNQNLVWTSISLVATFIFLLIGKTLIVPKIETGQSGVHNLARLEINVPKDRLRLLDYKEGAFSTISVVEDRQSGARTIYLDGFSTATVSRSFSGSTYMQAMGFVPMAIHPDPKNVLVIGFGTGNTLGVASLFPNANVHGVEIDRNVLEFSKWFLDWNHDVFGVLIQKSSCRMAGLFCVGRKLVMM
;
A
#
# COMPACT_ATOMS: atom_id res chain seq x y z
N MET A 1 33.14 -3.39 -28.44
CA MET A 1 32.46 -3.80 -27.18
C MET A 1 32.39 -2.65 -26.16
N GLU A 2 33.23 -1.62 -26.24
CA GLU A 2 33.33 -0.54 -25.24
C GLU A 2 32.12 0.41 -25.16
N CYS A 3 31.38 0.63 -26.26
CA CYS A 3 30.21 1.52 -26.25
C CYS A 3 28.94 0.88 -25.65
N LEU A 4 28.90 -0.45 -25.48
CA LEU A 4 27.69 -1.15 -25.02
C LEU A 4 27.54 -1.11 -23.49
N PHE A 5 28.68 -1.09 -22.80
CA PHE A 5 28.76 -1.08 -21.34
C PHE A 5 28.08 0.15 -20.71
N PRO A 6 28.39 1.40 -21.10
CA PRO A 6 27.73 2.57 -20.52
C PRO A 6 26.21 2.56 -20.75
N LEU A 7 25.74 2.07 -21.91
CA LEU A 7 24.32 2.04 -22.23
C LEU A 7 23.52 1.14 -21.26
N ILE A 8 24.08 -0.02 -20.89
CA ILE A 8 23.47 -0.96 -19.96
C ILE A 8 23.43 -0.39 -18.54
N HIS A 9 24.49 0.30 -18.10
CA HIS A 9 24.54 0.90 -16.77
C HIS A 9 23.58 2.08 -16.63
N TRP A 10 23.54 2.98 -17.61
CA TRP A 10 22.59 4.09 -17.61
C TRP A 10 21.15 3.60 -17.74
N GLY A 11 20.91 2.57 -18.56
CA GLY A 11 19.60 1.92 -18.67
C GLY A 11 19.15 1.26 -17.36
N GLY A 12 20.05 0.56 -16.68
CA GLY A 12 19.79 -0.03 -15.36
C GLY A 12 19.51 1.02 -14.29
N LEU A 13 20.30 2.10 -14.25
CA LEU A 13 20.10 3.21 -13.32
C LEU A 13 18.74 3.89 -13.53
N LEU A 14 18.43 4.27 -14.78
CA LEU A 14 17.16 4.91 -15.12
C LEU A 14 15.98 3.97 -14.87
N GLY A 15 16.10 2.69 -15.22
CA GLY A 15 15.06 1.69 -14.97
C GLY A 15 14.76 1.50 -13.49
N ASN A 16 15.79 1.42 -12.64
CA ASN A 16 15.62 1.20 -11.20
C ASN A 16 15.07 2.43 -10.46
N ILE A 17 15.24 3.64 -11.03
CA ILE A 17 14.63 4.86 -10.50
C ILE A 17 13.20 5.02 -11.03
N LEU A 18 13.00 4.90 -12.34
CA LEU A 18 11.69 5.15 -12.95
C LEU A 18 10.65 4.11 -12.53
N THR A 19 11.03 2.85 -12.35
CA THR A 19 10.08 1.77 -12.05
C THR A 19 9.37 1.98 -10.70
N PRO A 20 10.07 2.03 -9.54
CA PRO A 20 9.42 2.18 -8.24
C PRO A 20 8.87 3.58 -7.97
N PHE A 21 9.49 4.64 -8.51
CA PHE A 21 9.11 6.02 -8.18
C PHE A 21 8.13 6.67 -9.16
N VAL A 22 8.02 6.16 -10.40
CA VAL A 22 7.13 6.73 -11.43
C VAL A 22 6.11 5.72 -11.91
N PHE A 23 6.52 4.52 -12.34
CA PHE A 23 5.60 3.55 -12.93
C PHE A 23 4.66 2.93 -11.90
N ILE A 24 5.20 2.40 -10.80
CA ILE A 24 4.38 1.75 -9.76
C ILE A 24 3.33 2.72 -9.16
N PRO A 25 3.67 3.96 -8.77
CA PRO A 25 2.69 4.88 -8.17
C PRO A 25 1.60 5.35 -9.15
N LEU A 26 1.91 5.46 -10.45
CA LEU A 26 0.96 5.92 -11.46
C LEU A 26 0.08 4.82 -12.04
N PHE A 27 0.66 3.64 -12.28
CA PHE A 27 0.03 2.57 -13.05
C PHE A 27 -0.25 1.31 -12.21
N GLY A 28 0.30 1.21 -10.99
CA GLY A 28 0.30 -0.02 -10.19
C GLY A 28 1.33 -1.04 -10.68
N ILE A 29 1.58 -2.06 -9.88
CA ILE A 29 2.62 -3.07 -10.13
C ILE A 29 2.30 -3.86 -11.41
N ARG A 30 1.04 -4.27 -11.58
CA ARG A 30 0.63 -5.14 -12.69
C ARG A 30 0.78 -4.47 -14.06
N LEU A 31 0.25 -3.26 -14.19
CA LEU A 31 0.32 -2.53 -15.47
C LEU A 31 1.76 -2.10 -15.75
N SER A 32 2.54 -1.75 -14.73
CA SER A 32 3.97 -1.44 -14.89
C SER A 32 4.76 -2.62 -15.45
N ILE A 33 4.60 -3.81 -14.85
CA ILE A 33 5.21 -5.06 -15.34
C ILE A 33 4.78 -5.32 -16.78
N TYR A 34 3.48 -5.15 -17.07
CA TYR A 34 2.94 -5.35 -18.41
C TYR A 34 3.54 -4.41 -19.45
N LEU A 35 3.66 -3.12 -19.13
CA LEU A 35 4.25 -2.11 -20.01
C LEU A 35 5.74 -2.39 -20.25
N ILE A 36 6.50 -2.71 -19.20
CA ILE A 36 7.94 -3.00 -19.31
C ILE A 36 8.17 -4.23 -20.20
N TYR A 37 7.46 -5.34 -19.95
CA TYR A 37 7.57 -6.52 -20.82
C TYR A 37 7.09 -6.24 -22.24
N GLY A 38 6.03 -5.46 -22.42
CA GLY A 38 5.57 -5.04 -23.74
C GLY A 38 6.65 -4.29 -24.54
N VAL A 39 7.34 -3.34 -23.90
CA VAL A 39 8.47 -2.62 -24.52
C VAL A 39 9.63 -3.56 -24.83
N LEU A 40 9.98 -4.48 -23.93
CA LEU A 40 11.06 -5.46 -24.15
C LEU A 40 10.76 -6.40 -25.33
N ILE A 41 9.53 -6.88 -25.44
CA ILE A 41 9.12 -7.75 -26.56
C ILE A 41 9.14 -6.97 -27.87
N LEU A 42 8.60 -5.74 -27.90
CA LEU A 42 8.66 -4.88 -29.08
C LEU A 42 10.10 -4.58 -29.51
N PHE A 43 10.99 -4.33 -28.55
CA PHE A 43 12.41 -4.14 -28.82
C PHE A 43 13.07 -5.42 -29.37
N GLY A 44 12.74 -6.58 -28.82
CA GLY A 44 13.21 -7.88 -29.33
C GLY A 44 12.77 -8.12 -30.77
N VAL A 45 11.51 -7.84 -31.10
CA VAL A 45 10.99 -7.95 -32.48
C VAL A 45 11.66 -6.93 -33.40
N PHE A 46 11.89 -5.70 -32.93
CA PHE A 46 12.60 -4.66 -33.70
C PHE A 46 14.04 -5.08 -34.05
N VAL A 47 14.78 -5.68 -33.11
CA VAL A 47 16.13 -6.19 -33.35
C VAL A 47 16.11 -7.34 -34.34
N LEU A 48 15.17 -8.28 -34.21
CA LEU A 48 15.00 -9.37 -35.17
C LEU A 48 14.69 -8.84 -36.57
N ALA A 49 13.88 -7.79 -36.68
CA ALA A 49 13.55 -7.16 -37.96
C ALA A 49 14.73 -6.46 -38.65
N LYS A 50 15.78 -6.11 -37.90
CA LYS A 50 17.03 -5.55 -38.44
C LYS A 50 18.03 -6.62 -38.90
N TYR A 51 17.75 -7.90 -38.70
CA TYR A 51 18.66 -8.96 -39.10
C TYR A 51 18.65 -9.14 -40.63
N PRO A 52 19.82 -9.07 -41.30
CA PRO A 52 19.92 -8.96 -42.76
C PRO A 52 19.72 -10.33 -43.44
N ASN A 53 18.54 -10.94 -43.30
CA ASN A 53 18.06 -12.03 -44.15
C ASN A 53 16.57 -12.36 -43.92
N GLN A 54 15.79 -11.46 -43.32
CA GLN A 54 14.39 -11.73 -42.99
C GLN A 54 13.42 -11.10 -43.98
N ASN A 55 12.41 -11.87 -44.40
CA ASN A 55 11.32 -11.40 -45.25
C ASN A 55 10.48 -10.35 -44.49
N LEU A 56 10.36 -9.15 -45.05
CA LEU A 56 9.64 -8.00 -44.47
C LEU A 56 8.18 -8.30 -44.07
N VAL A 57 7.57 -9.28 -44.73
CA VAL A 57 6.22 -9.78 -44.43
C VAL A 57 6.19 -10.52 -43.09
N TRP A 58 7.18 -11.37 -42.80
CA TRP A 58 7.24 -12.14 -41.56
C TRP A 58 7.55 -11.27 -40.34
N THR A 59 8.37 -10.23 -40.51
CA THR A 59 8.63 -9.23 -39.45
C THR A 59 7.38 -8.40 -39.15
N SER A 60 6.60 -8.05 -40.17
CA SER A 60 5.33 -7.32 -40.00
C SER A 60 4.27 -8.20 -39.31
N ILE A 61 4.18 -9.47 -39.68
CA ILE A 61 3.30 -10.45 -39.01
C ILE A 61 3.68 -10.64 -37.54
N SER A 62 4.98 -10.75 -37.24
CA SER A 62 5.46 -10.88 -35.85
C SER A 62 5.13 -9.65 -35.01
N LEU A 63 5.31 -8.43 -35.53
CA LEU A 63 4.93 -7.19 -34.85
C LEU A 63 3.42 -7.11 -34.56
N VAL A 64 2.59 -7.43 -35.57
CA VAL A 64 1.13 -7.41 -35.41
C VAL A 64 0.67 -8.50 -34.44
N ALA A 65 1.24 -9.70 -34.49
CA ALA A 65 0.94 -10.78 -33.55
C ALA A 65 1.32 -10.41 -32.11
N THR A 66 2.51 -9.82 -31.91
CA THR A 66 2.94 -9.30 -30.60
C THR A 66 2.01 -8.19 -30.10
N PHE A 67 1.60 -7.27 -30.98
CA PHE A 67 0.70 -6.18 -30.60
C PHE A 67 -0.70 -6.70 -30.22
N ILE A 68 -1.23 -7.67 -30.97
CA ILE A 68 -2.51 -8.33 -30.66
C ILE A 68 -2.40 -9.11 -29.35
N PHE A 69 -1.30 -9.85 -29.12
CA PHE A 69 -1.04 -10.53 -27.86
C PHE A 69 -0.97 -9.55 -26.69
N LEU A 70 -0.35 -8.37 -26.88
CA LEU A 70 -0.30 -7.31 -25.88
C LEU A 70 -1.66 -6.61 -25.67
N LEU A 71 -2.55 -6.60 -26.64
CA LEU A 71 -3.91 -6.07 -26.45
C LEU A 71 -4.80 -7.08 -25.72
N ILE A 72 -4.73 -8.35 -26.11
CA ILE A 72 -5.48 -9.45 -25.48
C ILE A 72 -4.99 -9.69 -24.04
N GLY A 73 -3.68 -9.64 -23.80
CA GLY A 73 -3.11 -9.78 -22.46
C GLY A 73 -3.54 -8.64 -21.54
N LYS A 74 -3.67 -7.41 -22.03
CA LYS A 74 -4.17 -6.28 -21.23
C LYS A 74 -5.62 -6.50 -20.80
N THR A 75 -6.46 -7.03 -21.68
CA THR A 75 -7.89 -7.19 -21.41
C THR A 75 -8.21 -8.45 -20.59
N LEU A 76 -7.45 -9.53 -20.78
CA LEU A 76 -7.69 -10.81 -20.09
C LEU A 76 -6.84 -11.00 -18.82
N ILE A 77 -5.61 -10.45 -18.77
CA ILE A 77 -4.62 -10.74 -17.72
C ILE A 77 -4.51 -9.61 -16.69
N VAL A 78 -4.97 -8.39 -17.01
CA VAL A 78 -5.09 -7.28 -16.04
C VAL A 78 -6.57 -7.15 -15.62
N PRO A 79 -7.07 -8.04 -14.74
CA PRO A 79 -8.41 -7.92 -14.21
C PRO A 79 -8.53 -6.59 -13.46
N LYS A 80 -9.65 -5.89 -13.68
CA LYS A 80 -10.06 -4.78 -12.82
C LYS A 80 -10.10 -5.30 -11.38
N ILE A 81 -9.59 -4.50 -10.44
CA ILE A 81 -9.58 -4.83 -9.03
C ILE A 81 -11.03 -4.83 -8.56
N GLU A 82 -11.71 -5.97 -8.66
CA GLU A 82 -13.01 -6.15 -8.02
C GLU A 82 -12.74 -6.26 -6.52
N THR A 83 -13.08 -5.19 -5.80
CA THR A 83 -13.01 -5.04 -4.33
C THR A 83 -14.02 -5.95 -3.61
N GLY A 84 -14.05 -7.24 -3.97
CA GLY A 84 -15.02 -8.22 -3.47
C GLY A 84 -14.41 -9.39 -2.72
N GLN A 85 -13.25 -9.89 -3.16
CA GLN A 85 -12.63 -11.11 -2.62
C GLN A 85 -11.11 -10.98 -2.47
N SER A 86 -10.56 -11.43 -1.34
CA SER A 86 -9.11 -11.45 -1.12
C SER A 86 -8.44 -12.56 -1.92
N GLY A 87 -7.31 -12.26 -2.57
CA GLY A 87 -6.51 -13.22 -3.32
C GLY A 87 -7.10 -13.65 -4.68
N VAL A 88 -8.23 -13.09 -5.10
CA VAL A 88 -8.77 -13.27 -6.45
C VAL A 88 -8.53 -11.95 -7.17
N HIS A 89 -7.58 -11.94 -8.11
CA HIS A 89 -7.24 -10.74 -8.89
C HIS A 89 -6.72 -9.54 -8.05
N ASN A 90 -6.14 -9.74 -6.86
CA ASN A 90 -5.35 -8.72 -6.11
C ASN A 90 -4.11 -9.38 -5.45
N LEU A 91 -3.09 -8.61 -5.07
CA LEU A 91 -1.91 -9.14 -4.37
C LEU A 91 -2.12 -9.25 -2.85
N ALA A 92 -3.37 -9.12 -2.38
CA ALA A 92 -3.73 -9.30 -0.98
C ALA A 92 -3.62 -10.80 -0.62
N ARG A 93 -2.39 -11.24 -0.35
CA ARG A 93 -2.10 -12.54 0.26
C ARG A 93 -2.45 -12.43 1.73
N LEU A 94 -3.30 -13.30 2.25
CA LEU A 94 -3.59 -13.35 3.67
C LEU A 94 -2.82 -14.51 4.29
N GLU A 95 -2.13 -14.24 5.39
CA GLU A 95 -1.31 -15.22 6.11
C GLU A 95 -2.17 -16.24 6.89
N ILE A 96 -3.49 -16.06 6.93
CA ILE A 96 -4.41 -16.88 7.73
C ILE A 96 -5.19 -17.84 6.83
N ASN A 97 -5.16 -19.12 7.17
CA ASN A 97 -5.96 -20.19 6.56
C ASN A 97 -7.42 -20.13 7.04
N VAL A 98 -8.12 -19.05 6.70
CA VAL A 98 -9.56 -18.88 6.95
C VAL A 98 -10.31 -19.10 5.64
N PRO A 99 -11.47 -19.78 5.64
CA PRO A 99 -12.28 -19.95 4.44
C PRO A 99 -12.52 -18.62 3.73
N LYS A 100 -12.31 -18.57 2.41
CA LYS A 100 -12.39 -17.34 1.60
C LYS A 100 -13.75 -16.63 1.73
N ASP A 101 -14.80 -17.40 1.95
CA ASP A 101 -16.18 -16.95 2.09
C ASP A 101 -16.42 -16.16 3.38
N ARG A 102 -15.57 -16.35 4.39
CA ARG A 102 -15.63 -15.67 5.69
C ARG A 102 -14.93 -14.31 5.66
N LEU A 103 -14.02 -14.09 4.71
CA LEU A 103 -13.21 -12.88 4.62
C LEU A 103 -13.70 -11.97 3.50
N ARG A 104 -14.05 -10.74 3.85
CA ARG A 104 -14.44 -9.70 2.89
C ARG A 104 -13.30 -8.69 2.76
N LEU A 105 -12.76 -8.53 1.56
CA LEU A 105 -11.85 -7.42 1.26
C LEU A 105 -12.66 -6.12 1.24
N LEU A 106 -12.36 -5.19 2.14
CA LEU A 106 -13.02 -3.87 2.19
C LEU A 106 -12.36 -2.88 1.23
N ASP A 107 -11.04 -2.85 1.24
CA ASP A 107 -10.25 -1.88 0.49
C ASP A 107 -8.86 -2.44 0.20
N TYR A 108 -8.26 -2.06 -0.93
CA TYR A 108 -6.94 -2.50 -1.37
C TYR A 108 -6.27 -1.39 -2.18
N LYS A 109 -5.01 -1.13 -1.87
CA LYS A 109 -4.20 -0.13 -2.58
C LYS A 109 -2.75 -0.58 -2.68
N GLU A 110 -2.18 -0.39 -3.85
CA GLU A 110 -0.74 -0.54 -4.06
C GLU A 110 -0.09 0.82 -3.81
N GLY A 111 0.62 0.95 -2.69
CA GLY A 111 1.39 2.12 -2.32
C GLY A 111 2.82 2.07 -2.87
N ALA A 112 3.52 3.20 -2.77
CA ALA A 112 4.93 3.28 -3.13
C ALA A 112 5.84 2.53 -2.13
N PHE A 113 5.38 2.36 -0.87
CA PHE A 113 6.13 1.69 0.19
C PHE A 113 5.67 0.25 0.40
N SER A 114 4.36 0.00 0.38
CA SER A 114 3.78 -1.32 0.61
C SER A 114 2.44 -1.49 -0.11
N THR A 115 2.02 -2.73 -0.28
CA THR A 115 0.65 -3.07 -0.67
C THR A 115 -0.22 -3.16 0.58
N ILE A 116 -1.30 -2.38 0.61
CA ILE A 116 -2.16 -2.25 1.77
C ILE A 116 -3.50 -2.89 1.45
N SER A 117 -3.99 -3.73 2.35
CA SER A 117 -5.33 -4.30 2.25
C SER A 117 -6.03 -4.31 3.60
N VAL A 118 -7.33 -4.03 3.60
CA VAL A 118 -8.16 -4.15 4.80
C VAL A 118 -9.20 -5.21 4.57
N VAL A 119 -9.22 -6.19 5.47
CA VAL A 119 -10.12 -7.34 5.39
C VAL A 119 -10.99 -7.38 6.64
N GLU A 120 -12.26 -7.66 6.43
CA GLU A 120 -13.25 -7.88 7.49
C GLU A 120 -13.62 -9.36 7.55
N ASP A 121 -13.53 -9.94 8.74
CA ASP A 121 -14.11 -11.24 9.05
C ASP A 121 -15.62 -11.07 9.26
N ARG A 122 -16.43 -11.66 8.38
CA ARG A 122 -17.90 -11.56 8.41
C ARG A 122 -18.53 -12.20 9.65
N GLN A 123 -17.87 -13.16 10.29
CA GLN A 123 -18.41 -13.81 11.48
C GLN A 123 -18.12 -13.02 12.75
N SER A 124 -16.87 -12.57 12.93
CA SER A 124 -16.46 -11.86 14.15
C SER A 124 -16.60 -10.34 14.05
N GLY A 125 -16.78 -9.81 12.84
CA GLY A 125 -16.71 -8.37 12.57
C GLY A 125 -15.31 -7.78 12.79
N ALA A 126 -14.29 -8.63 12.98
CA ALA A 126 -12.92 -8.17 13.15
C ALA A 126 -12.39 -7.61 11.84
N ARG A 127 -11.63 -6.52 11.92
CA ARG A 127 -10.98 -5.89 10.77
C ARG A 127 -9.48 -5.97 10.94
N THR A 128 -8.80 -6.44 9.92
CA THR A 128 -7.35 -6.56 9.90
C THR A 128 -6.79 -5.73 8.75
N ILE A 129 -5.78 -4.91 9.05
CA ILE A 129 -4.95 -4.27 8.05
C ILE A 129 -3.74 -5.16 7.78
N TYR A 130 -3.50 -5.43 6.50
CA TYR A 130 -2.34 -6.16 6.01
C TYR A 130 -1.46 -5.22 5.20
N LEU A 131 -0.15 -5.30 5.46
CA LEU A 131 0.90 -4.65 4.68
C LEU A 131 1.73 -5.75 4.02
N ASP A 132 1.84 -5.73 2.70
CA ASP A 132 2.53 -6.77 1.91
C ASP A 132 2.05 -8.20 2.18
N GLY A 133 0.77 -8.31 2.55
CA GLY A 133 0.13 -9.57 2.89
C GLY A 133 0.42 -10.11 4.30
N PHE A 134 1.19 -9.38 5.10
CA PHE A 134 1.40 -9.69 6.52
C PHE A 134 0.36 -8.99 7.39
N SER A 135 -0.21 -9.71 8.35
CA SER A 135 -1.19 -9.16 9.30
C SER A 135 -0.49 -8.18 10.25
N THR A 136 -0.64 -6.88 10.01
CA THR A 136 0.00 -5.84 10.83
C THR A 136 -0.79 -5.54 12.09
N ALA A 137 -2.10 -5.37 11.97
CA ALA A 137 -2.96 -5.07 13.11
C ALA A 137 -4.39 -5.55 12.87
N THR A 138 -4.97 -6.18 13.90
CA THR A 138 -6.34 -6.68 13.89
C THR A 138 -7.12 -6.02 15.01
N VAL A 139 -8.22 -5.36 14.68
CA VAL A 139 -9.17 -4.85 15.68
C VAL A 139 -10.43 -5.70 15.65
N SER A 140 -10.96 -5.99 16.84
CA SER A 140 -12.21 -6.72 17.01
C SER A 140 -13.01 -6.07 18.14
N ARG A 141 -14.32 -6.30 18.13
CA ARG A 141 -15.19 -6.01 19.27
C ARG A 141 -15.08 -7.10 20.35
N SER A 142 -14.52 -8.26 20.00
CA SER A 142 -14.21 -9.33 20.94
C SER A 142 -12.97 -8.98 21.77
N PHE A 143 -12.99 -9.38 23.05
CA PHE A 143 -11.99 -9.04 24.07
C PHE A 143 -10.52 -9.36 23.72
N SER A 144 -10.25 -10.23 22.76
CA SER A 144 -8.90 -10.69 22.45
C SER A 144 -8.17 -9.90 21.34
N GLY A 145 -8.91 -9.25 20.44
CA GLY A 145 -8.29 -8.73 19.19
C GLY A 145 -7.56 -7.40 19.36
N SER A 146 -8.14 -6.47 20.10
CA SER A 146 -7.72 -5.05 20.13
C SER A 146 -7.08 -4.60 21.44
N THR A 147 -7.12 -5.44 22.47
CA THR A 147 -6.73 -5.09 23.85
C THR A 147 -5.25 -4.76 23.99
N TYR A 148 -4.36 -5.46 23.29
CA TYR A 148 -2.92 -5.15 23.36
C TYR A 148 -2.62 -3.75 22.81
N MET A 149 -3.26 -3.34 21.71
CA MET A 149 -3.08 -2.00 21.12
C MET A 149 -3.61 -0.91 22.04
N GLN A 150 -4.75 -1.15 22.69
CA GLN A 150 -5.28 -0.24 23.70
C GLN A 150 -4.35 -0.14 24.91
N ALA A 151 -3.82 -1.27 25.38
CA ALA A 151 -2.86 -1.31 26.48
C ALA A 151 -1.57 -0.56 26.13
N MET A 152 -1.05 -0.68 24.90
CA MET A 152 0.12 0.09 24.46
C MET A 152 -0.12 1.61 24.48
N GLY A 153 -1.35 2.08 24.27
CA GLY A 153 -1.69 3.50 24.41
C GLY A 153 -1.96 3.91 25.85
N PHE A 154 -2.64 3.06 26.62
CA PHE A 154 -3.11 3.39 27.97
C PHE A 154 -2.03 3.24 29.04
N VAL A 155 -1.29 2.14 29.04
CA VAL A 155 -0.29 1.81 30.07
C VAL A 155 0.77 2.91 30.22
N PRO A 156 1.47 3.38 29.16
CA PRO A 156 2.47 4.43 29.32
C PRO A 156 1.89 5.75 29.83
N MET A 157 0.63 6.04 29.48
CA MET A 157 -0.07 7.25 29.91
C MET A 157 -0.53 7.18 31.37
N ALA A 158 -0.91 5.99 31.85
CA ALA A 158 -1.36 5.77 33.21
C ALA A 158 -0.20 5.71 34.23
N ILE A 159 0.96 5.18 33.83
CA ILE A 159 2.13 5.08 34.72
C ILE A 159 2.93 6.37 34.81
N HIS A 160 2.86 7.23 33.80
CA HIS A 160 3.60 8.49 33.78
C HIS A 160 2.84 9.54 34.60
N PRO A 161 3.49 10.23 35.56
CA PRO A 161 2.80 11.14 36.48
C PRO A 161 2.18 12.36 35.79
N ASP A 162 2.78 12.84 34.69
CA ASP A 162 2.28 13.99 33.93
C ASP A 162 2.69 13.90 32.43
N PRO A 163 2.01 13.06 31.62
CA PRO A 163 2.42 12.81 30.24
C PRO A 163 2.04 13.97 29.31
N LYS A 164 2.92 14.95 29.18
CA LYS A 164 2.67 16.16 28.37
C LYS A 164 2.90 16.01 26.88
N ASN A 165 3.92 15.26 26.46
CA ASN A 165 4.28 15.08 25.05
C ASN A 165 4.45 13.60 24.77
N VAL A 166 3.68 13.09 23.81
CA VAL A 166 3.61 11.68 23.48
C VAL A 166 3.83 11.52 21.98
N LEU A 167 4.69 10.58 21.61
CA LEU A 167 4.96 10.23 20.21
C LEU A 167 4.61 8.76 20.00
N VAL A 168 3.71 8.49 19.07
CA VAL A 168 3.35 7.16 18.61
C VAL A 168 3.91 6.98 17.20
N ILE A 169 4.78 6.00 17.00
CA ILE A 169 5.40 5.69 15.71
C ILE A 169 4.68 4.48 15.11
N GLY A 170 4.25 4.60 13.86
CA GLY A 170 3.39 3.64 13.18
C GLY A 170 1.93 3.87 13.54
N PHE A 171 1.11 4.24 12.56
CA PHE A 171 -0.31 4.47 12.76
C PHE A 171 -1.09 3.14 12.75
N GLY A 172 -0.84 2.28 11.75
CA GLY A 172 -1.56 1.02 11.59
C GLY A 172 -3.08 1.22 11.51
N THR A 173 -3.83 0.76 12.52
CA THR A 173 -5.28 1.01 12.64
C THR A 173 -5.64 2.31 13.37
N GLY A 174 -4.67 2.95 14.03
CA GLY A 174 -4.85 4.16 14.83
C GLY A 174 -5.34 3.90 16.26
N ASN A 175 -5.53 2.65 16.69
CA ASN A 175 -6.08 2.31 18.01
C ASN A 175 -5.18 2.80 19.17
N THR A 176 -3.87 2.54 19.10
CA THR A 176 -2.89 2.98 20.11
C THR A 176 -2.88 4.50 20.27
N LEU A 177 -2.81 5.23 19.14
CA LEU A 177 -2.86 6.69 19.11
C LEU A 177 -4.22 7.21 19.61
N GLY A 178 -5.30 6.54 19.21
CA GLY A 178 -6.67 6.72 19.67
C GLY A 178 -6.75 6.80 21.18
N VAL A 179 -6.31 5.74 21.85
CA VAL A 179 -6.34 5.64 23.31
C VAL A 179 -5.44 6.67 23.98
N ALA A 180 -4.22 6.89 23.48
CA ALA A 180 -3.32 7.90 24.04
C ALA A 180 -3.94 9.32 23.97
N SER A 181 -4.71 9.62 22.92
CA SER A 181 -5.34 10.93 22.71
C SER A 181 -6.52 11.24 23.66
N LEU A 182 -6.99 10.25 24.41
CA LEU A 182 -8.06 10.41 25.40
C LEU A 182 -7.58 11.10 26.68
N PHE A 183 -6.26 11.17 26.91
CA PHE A 183 -5.70 11.83 28.08
C PHE A 183 -5.69 13.37 27.88
N PRO A 184 -6.40 14.14 28.72
CA PRO A 184 -6.71 15.55 28.43
C PRO A 184 -5.49 16.49 28.42
N ASN A 185 -4.43 16.15 29.16
CA ASN A 185 -3.25 17.00 29.33
C ASN A 185 -2.09 16.63 28.36
N ALA A 186 -2.31 15.65 27.48
CA ALA A 186 -1.28 15.09 26.63
C ALA A 186 -1.33 15.64 25.20
N ASN A 187 -0.19 16.14 24.72
CA ASN A 187 0.05 16.46 23.32
C ASN A 187 0.56 15.21 22.60
N VAL A 188 -0.35 14.55 21.88
CA VAL A 188 -0.07 13.27 21.23
C VAL A 188 0.17 13.47 19.74
N HIS A 189 1.30 13.00 19.25
CA HIS A 189 1.68 12.98 17.85
C HIS A 189 1.80 11.54 17.35
N GLY A 190 1.09 11.21 16.28
CA GLY A 190 1.28 10.00 15.50
C GLY A 190 2.18 10.26 14.30
N VAL A 191 3.06 9.33 14.00
CA VAL A 191 4.00 9.43 12.89
C VAL A 191 3.93 8.17 12.04
N GLU A 192 3.62 8.33 10.76
CA GLU A 192 3.49 7.24 9.80
C GLU A 192 4.33 7.53 8.55
N ILE A 193 5.01 6.50 8.04
CA ILE A 193 5.84 6.61 6.84
C ILE A 193 4.98 6.52 5.58
N ASP A 194 4.00 5.63 5.56
CA ASP A 194 3.14 5.42 4.39
C ASP A 194 1.81 6.18 4.55
N ARG A 195 1.68 7.29 3.82
CA ARG A 195 0.44 8.09 3.78
C ARG A 195 -0.79 7.25 3.46
N ASN A 196 -0.62 6.19 2.66
CA ASN A 196 -1.72 5.36 2.26
C ASN A 196 -2.33 4.66 3.49
N VAL A 197 -1.54 4.27 4.50
CA VAL A 197 -2.08 3.68 5.75
C VAL A 197 -3.08 4.62 6.43
N LEU A 198 -2.81 5.92 6.41
CA LEU A 198 -3.68 6.94 6.99
C LEU A 198 -5.03 7.06 6.26
N GLU A 199 -5.07 6.85 4.95
CA GLU A 199 -6.32 6.86 4.16
C GLU A 199 -7.24 5.68 4.50
N PHE A 200 -6.68 4.58 5.01
CA PHE A 200 -7.43 3.40 5.43
C PHE A 200 -7.94 3.51 6.88
N SER A 201 -7.55 4.55 7.62
CA SER A 201 -8.01 4.82 9.00
C SER A 201 -9.54 4.91 9.13
N LYS A 202 -10.23 5.35 8.06
CA LYS A 202 -11.70 5.41 7.96
C LYS A 202 -12.40 4.07 8.21
N TRP A 203 -11.71 2.96 7.98
CA TRP A 203 -12.23 1.62 8.23
C TRP A 203 -12.14 1.20 9.71
N PHE A 204 -11.50 2.02 10.55
CA PHE A 204 -11.23 1.71 11.95
C PHE A 204 -11.76 2.77 12.93
N LEU A 205 -12.70 3.62 12.51
CA LEU A 205 -13.22 4.76 13.28
C LEU A 205 -13.68 4.39 14.69
N ASP A 206 -14.39 3.26 14.83
CA ASP A 206 -14.89 2.78 16.12
C ASP A 206 -13.78 2.49 17.14
N TRP A 207 -12.57 2.17 16.67
CA TRP A 207 -11.43 1.80 17.52
C TRP A 207 -10.38 2.90 17.64
N ASN A 208 -10.25 3.76 16.62
CA ASN A 208 -9.26 4.84 16.63
C ASN A 208 -9.82 6.18 17.12
N HIS A 209 -11.10 6.24 17.49
CA HIS A 209 -11.78 7.44 18.01
C HIS A 209 -11.74 8.65 17.05
N ASP A 210 -11.74 8.40 15.73
CA ASP A 210 -11.61 9.41 14.68
C ASP A 210 -10.41 10.36 14.85
N VAL A 211 -9.33 9.83 15.41
CA VAL A 211 -8.12 10.62 15.63
C VAL A 211 -7.50 11.09 14.31
N PHE A 212 -7.79 10.48 13.18
CA PHE A 212 -7.32 11.01 11.90
C PHE A 212 -8.14 12.23 11.41
N GLY A 213 -9.48 12.16 11.43
CA GLY A 213 -10.34 13.26 10.99
C GLY A 213 -10.19 14.53 11.84
N VAL A 214 -10.06 14.35 13.15
CA VAL A 214 -9.87 15.45 14.11
C VAL A 214 -8.48 16.11 14.00
N LEU A 215 -7.46 15.38 13.53
CA LEU A 215 -6.07 15.87 13.52
C LEU A 215 -5.60 16.49 12.21
N ILE A 216 -6.29 16.21 11.09
CA ILE A 216 -6.10 16.94 9.83
C ILE A 216 -6.42 18.44 10.00
N GLN A 217 -7.34 18.78 10.91
CA GLN A 217 -7.79 20.16 11.08
C GLN A 217 -6.78 21.06 11.82
N LYS A 218 -5.68 20.52 12.38
CA LYS A 218 -4.83 21.29 13.30
C LYS A 218 -3.30 21.16 13.17
N SER A 219 -2.73 20.42 12.22
CA SER A 219 -1.25 20.33 12.12
C SER A 219 -0.67 20.46 10.71
N SER A 220 -0.09 21.63 10.44
CA SER A 220 1.00 21.81 9.48
C SER A 220 2.30 21.39 10.17
N CYS A 221 2.69 20.12 10.04
CA CYS A 221 4.02 19.68 10.46
C CYS A 221 4.59 18.72 9.42
N ARG A 222 5.35 19.26 8.47
CA ARG A 222 6.18 18.47 7.55
C ARG A 222 7.52 18.23 8.22
N MET A 223 7.68 17.09 8.88
CA MET A 223 9.00 16.60 9.30
C MET A 223 9.47 15.59 8.24
N ALA A 224 10.45 15.98 7.44
CA ALA A 224 11.29 15.13 6.58
C ALA A 224 10.67 13.81 6.08
N GLY A 225 9.63 13.86 5.25
CA GLY A 225 9.06 12.68 4.59
C GLY A 225 8.20 11.76 5.47
N LEU A 226 7.95 12.11 6.74
CA LEU A 226 6.99 11.44 7.61
C LEU A 226 5.69 12.23 7.72
N PHE A 227 4.57 11.52 7.68
CA PHE A 227 3.25 12.10 7.89
C PHE A 227 2.94 12.14 9.39
N CYS A 228 2.99 13.35 9.95
CA CYS A 228 2.64 13.61 11.34
C CYS A 228 1.15 13.91 11.50
N VAL A 229 0.57 13.41 12.59
CA VAL A 229 -0.84 13.58 12.96
C VAL A 229 -0.86 14.00 14.44
N GLY A 230 -1.07 15.28 14.78
CA GLY A 230 -0.86 15.79 16.15
C GLY A 230 -2.03 16.57 16.77
N ARG A 231 -2.39 16.28 18.05
CA ARG A 231 -3.43 16.99 18.84
C ARG A 231 -2.83 18.02 19.80
N LYS A 232 -3.27 19.28 19.70
CA LYS A 232 -3.21 20.24 20.82
C LYS A 232 -4.63 20.46 21.35
N LEU A 233 -4.95 19.83 22.48
CA LEU A 233 -6.11 20.19 23.31
C LEU A 233 -5.81 21.55 23.93
N VAL A 234 -6.37 22.61 23.34
CA VAL A 234 -6.47 23.91 24.00
C VAL A 234 -7.77 23.82 24.78
N MET A 235 -7.68 23.74 26.11
CA MET A 235 -8.84 23.96 26.99
C MET A 235 -9.43 25.33 26.65
N MET A 236 -10.72 25.37 26.34
CA MET A 236 -11.57 26.53 26.60
C MET A 236 -12.15 26.36 27.99
#